data_AF-A0A2M8FN51-F1
#
_entry.id   AF-A0A2M8FN51-F1
#
_cell.length_a   1.000
_cell.length_b   1.000
_cell.length_c   1.000
_cell.angle_alpha   90.00
_cell.angle_beta   90.00
_cell.angle_gamma   90.00
#
_symmetry.space_group_name_H-M   'P 1'
#
loop_
_entity.id
_entity.type
_entity.pdbx_description
1 polymer ?
#
loop_
_entity_poly.entity_id
_entity_poly.type
_entity_poly.pdbx_seq_one_letter_code
_entity_poly.pdbx_strand_id
1 'polypeptide(L)'
;MKHYFLIFALMIFAAGTFAQTPAGIKLGFVDSETILKQLPEAIKAQGDLDAIYQKWTAQLDSMSQTFQEAVANYQKQSATMKESQKKEMEQKLVAQRQMVEEFQRSKFAQGTGEVYQKQEEFLKPVKDKVLKT
;
A
#
# COMPACT_ATOMS: atom_id res chain seq x y z
N MET A 1 32.73 -21.85 -25.03
CA MET A 1 32.04 -20.71 -25.67
C MET A 1 30.62 -21.06 -26.15
N LYS A 2 29.78 -21.71 -25.33
CA LYS A 2 28.38 -22.03 -25.67
C LYS A 2 27.37 -21.75 -24.53
N HIS A 3 27.86 -21.32 -23.37
CA HIS A 3 27.01 -21.03 -22.19
C HIS A 3 26.69 -19.53 -22.01
N TYR A 4 27.36 -18.64 -22.74
CA TYR A 4 27.05 -17.20 -22.69
C TYR A 4 25.81 -16.80 -23.51
N PHE A 5 25.36 -17.65 -24.44
CA PHE A 5 24.17 -17.39 -25.26
C PHE A 5 22.87 -17.60 -24.46
N LEU A 6 22.88 -18.49 -23.46
CA LEU A 6 21.73 -18.76 -22.58
C LEU A 6 21.48 -17.64 -21.56
N ILE A 7 22.53 -16.93 -21.14
CA ILE A 7 22.41 -15.83 -20.17
C ILE A 7 21.85 -14.56 -20.84
N PHE A 8 22.13 -14.35 -22.13
CA PHE A 8 21.59 -13.22 -22.88
C PHE A 8 20.09 -13.39 -23.21
N ALA A 9 19.62 -14.64 -23.40
CA ALA A 9 18.21 -14.94 -23.62
C ALA A 9 17.33 -14.74 -22.36
N LEU A 10 17.90 -14.88 -21.16
CA LEU A 10 17.16 -14.68 -19.91
C LEU A 10 16.96 -13.19 -19.58
N MET A 11 17.81 -12.30 -20.11
CA MET A 11 17.73 -10.86 -19.83
C MET A 11 16.61 -10.15 -20.64
N ILE A 12 16.15 -10.75 -21.75
CA ILE A 12 15.10 -10.18 -22.60
C ILE A 12 13.69 -10.50 -22.06
N PHE A 13 13.54 -11.51 -21.18
CA PHE A 13 12.26 -11.85 -20.56
C PHE A 13 11.88 -10.91 -19.39
N ALA A 14 12.82 -10.09 -18.91
CA ALA A 14 12.57 -9.13 -17.83
C ALA A 14 11.95 -7.79 -18.30
N ALA A 15 11.83 -7.57 -19.61
CA ALA A 15 11.29 -6.32 -20.18
C ALA A 15 9.79 -6.39 -20.55
N GLY A 16 9.10 -7.50 -20.27
CA GLY A 16 7.78 -7.81 -20.85
C GLY A 16 6.55 -7.65 -19.95
N THR A 17 6.68 -7.25 -18.67
CA THR A 17 5.52 -7.21 -17.75
C THR A 17 5.39 -5.88 -17.02
N PHE A 18 5.29 -4.80 -17.78
CA PHE A 18 4.61 -3.57 -17.34
C PHE A 18 3.37 -3.35 -18.21
N ALA A 19 2.53 -4.39 -18.30
CA ALA A 19 1.16 -4.21 -18.74
C ALA A 19 0.41 -3.50 -17.61
N GLN A 20 0.25 -2.19 -17.81
CA GLN A 20 -0.63 -1.35 -17.03
C GLN A 20 -2.06 -1.91 -17.16
N THR A 21 -2.51 -2.60 -16.13
CA THR A 21 -3.93 -2.65 -15.80
C THR A 21 -4.07 -2.01 -14.44
N PRO A 22 -4.63 -0.79 -14.32
CA PRO A 22 -5.28 -0.41 -13.08
C PRO A 22 -6.55 -1.27 -13.00
N ALA A 23 -6.38 -2.52 -12.55
CA ALA A 23 -7.49 -3.31 -12.08
C ALA A 23 -7.94 -2.64 -10.78
N GLY A 24 -8.79 -1.62 -10.93
CA GLY A 24 -9.62 -1.14 -9.84
C GLY A 24 -10.18 -2.35 -9.12
N ILE A 25 -10.04 -2.35 -7.81
CA ILE A 25 -10.48 -3.43 -6.93
C ILE A 25 -11.95 -3.69 -7.26
N LYS A 26 -12.21 -4.73 -8.06
CA LYS A 26 -13.54 -5.27 -8.30
C LYS A 26 -13.91 -6.05 -7.04
N LEU A 27 -14.22 -5.29 -5.98
CA LEU A 27 -15.03 -5.78 -4.88
C LEU A 27 -16.31 -6.33 -5.51
N GLY A 28 -16.53 -7.64 -5.33
CA GLY A 28 -17.69 -8.33 -5.86
C GLY A 28 -18.98 -7.75 -5.30
N PHE A 29 -19.55 -6.79 -6.03
CA PHE A 29 -20.98 -6.49 -6.00
C PHE A 29 -21.51 -6.81 -7.37
N VAL A 30 -21.87 -8.10 -7.53
CA VAL A 30 -22.71 -8.56 -8.63
C VAL A 30 -23.98 -7.68 -8.63
N ASP A 31 -24.20 -6.96 -9.73
CA ASP A 31 -25.44 -6.24 -10.09
C ASP A 31 -25.92 -5.06 -9.21
N SER A 32 -25.02 -4.19 -8.74
CA SER A 32 -25.42 -2.83 -8.26
C SER A 32 -24.79 -1.68 -9.05
N GLU A 33 -24.17 -1.99 -10.19
CA GLU A 33 -23.43 -1.03 -11.02
C GLU A 33 -24.28 0.07 -11.67
N THR A 34 -25.60 -0.12 -11.77
CA THR A 34 -26.49 0.82 -12.47
C THR A 34 -27.18 1.81 -11.53
N ILE A 35 -27.46 1.42 -10.27
CA ILE A 35 -28.18 2.29 -9.31
C ILE A 35 -27.21 3.22 -8.56
N LEU A 36 -25.98 2.78 -8.26
CA LEU A 36 -24.98 3.65 -7.61
C LEU A 36 -24.41 4.75 -8.54
N LYS A 37 -24.46 4.58 -9.87
CA LYS A 37 -23.93 5.56 -10.85
C LYS A 37 -24.78 6.83 -11.00
N GLN A 38 -25.97 6.90 -10.39
CA GLN A 38 -26.86 8.06 -10.44
C GLN A 38 -26.95 8.85 -9.13
N LEU A 39 -26.29 8.39 -8.05
CA LEU A 39 -26.25 9.10 -6.78
C LEU A 39 -24.94 9.89 -6.66
N PRO A 40 -24.96 11.24 -6.76
CA PRO A 40 -23.76 12.05 -6.61
C PRO A 40 -23.07 11.83 -5.25
N GLU A 41 -23.83 11.41 -4.24
CA GLU A 41 -23.29 11.05 -2.92
C GLU A 41 -22.39 9.81 -2.96
N ALA A 42 -22.70 8.81 -3.79
CA ALA A 42 -21.88 7.61 -3.95
C ALA A 42 -20.57 7.93 -4.68
N ILE A 43 -20.61 8.78 -5.69
CA ILE A 43 -19.43 9.25 -6.42
C ILE A 43 -18.52 10.05 -5.48
N LYS A 44 -19.09 10.94 -4.68
CA LYS A 44 -18.33 11.71 -3.68
C LYS A 44 -17.71 10.81 -2.61
N ALA A 45 -18.48 9.87 -2.07
CA ALA A 45 -18.02 8.88 -1.10
C ALA A 45 -16.83 8.06 -1.63
N GLN A 46 -16.89 7.63 -2.89
CA GLN A 46 -15.80 6.90 -3.53
C GLN A 46 -14.55 7.79 -3.70
N GLY A 47 -14.72 9.04 -4.16
CA GLY A 47 -13.60 9.97 -4.31
C GLY A 47 -12.92 10.33 -2.97
N ASP A 48 -13.70 10.52 -1.91
CA ASP A 48 -13.17 10.79 -0.56
C ASP A 48 -12.40 9.57 -0.01
N LEU A 49 -12.92 8.34 -0.26
CA LEU A 49 -12.24 7.10 0.11
C LEU A 49 -10.92 6.92 -0.66
N ASP A 50 -10.93 7.14 -1.98
CA ASP A 50 -9.75 7.03 -2.83
C ASP A 50 -8.67 8.04 -2.40
N ALA A 51 -9.05 9.27 -2.07
CA ALA A 51 -8.12 10.30 -1.59
C ALA A 51 -7.44 9.89 -0.28
N ILE A 52 -8.20 9.34 0.68
CA ILE A 52 -7.66 8.84 1.95
C ILE A 52 -6.73 7.64 1.70
N TYR A 53 -7.14 6.71 0.84
CA TYR A 53 -6.35 5.55 0.48
C TYR A 53 -4.99 5.97 -0.10
N GLN A 54 -4.99 6.86 -1.10
CA GLN A 54 -3.77 7.37 -1.73
C GLN A 54 -2.87 8.10 -0.72
N LYS A 55 -3.45 8.91 0.18
CA LYS A 55 -2.70 9.59 1.23
C LYS A 55 -1.98 8.61 2.15
N TRP A 56 -2.66 7.56 2.60
CA TRP A 56 -2.05 6.57 3.49
C TRP A 56 -1.04 5.68 2.76
N THR A 57 -1.27 5.35 1.49
CA THR A 57 -0.28 4.66 0.67
C THR A 57 0.99 5.48 0.53
N ALA A 58 0.88 6.78 0.20
CA ALA A 58 2.05 7.66 0.10
C ALA A 58 2.80 7.80 1.44
N GLN A 59 2.07 7.81 2.57
CA GLN A 59 2.69 7.80 3.90
C GLN A 59 3.45 6.50 4.17
N LEU A 60 2.85 5.35 3.87
CA LEU A 60 3.48 4.04 4.03
C LEU A 60 4.74 3.92 3.17
N ASP A 61 4.68 4.36 1.91
CA ASP A 61 5.81 4.36 0.98
C ASP A 61 6.95 5.24 1.51
N SER A 62 6.65 6.44 2.00
CA SER A 62 7.63 7.35 2.59
C SER A 62 8.31 6.73 3.83
N MET A 63 7.54 6.08 4.71
CA MET A 63 8.09 5.39 5.88
C MET A 63 8.97 4.20 5.47
N SER A 64 8.53 3.42 4.48
CA SER A 64 9.28 2.27 3.94
C SER A 64 10.59 2.72 3.30
N GLN A 65 10.58 3.79 2.50
CA GLN A 65 11.78 4.37 1.91
C GLN A 65 12.75 4.85 3.00
N THR A 66 12.26 5.57 4.01
CA THR A 66 13.08 6.04 5.13
C THR A 66 13.75 4.87 5.86
N PHE A 67 13.00 3.77 6.08
CA PHE A 67 13.54 2.56 6.68
C PHE A 67 14.63 1.91 5.81
N GLN A 68 14.39 1.79 4.50
CA GLN A 68 15.37 1.22 3.56
C GLN A 68 16.66 2.05 3.51
N GLU A 69 16.55 3.38 3.50
CA GLU A 69 17.69 4.30 3.57
C GLU A 69 18.46 4.15 4.88
N ALA A 70 17.76 4.02 6.01
CA ALA A 70 18.38 3.79 7.31
C ALA A 70 19.14 2.45 7.36
N VAL A 71 18.56 1.37 6.81
CA VAL A 71 19.22 0.07 6.69
C VAL A 71 20.46 0.15 5.80
N ALA A 72 20.37 0.80 4.64
CA ALA A 72 21.49 0.97 3.72
C ALA A 72 22.63 1.78 4.35
N ASN A 73 22.30 2.83 5.11
CA ASN A 73 23.28 3.63 5.84
C ASN A 73 23.93 2.83 6.97
N TYR A 74 23.16 2.04 7.71
CA TYR A 74 23.70 1.13 8.73
C TYR A 74 24.68 0.14 8.12
N GLN A 75 24.33 -0.53 7.02
CA GLN A 75 25.22 -1.49 6.35
C GLN A 75 26.55 -0.85 5.94
N LYS A 76 26.52 0.35 5.34
CA LYS A 76 27.73 1.09 4.93
C LYS A 76 28.64 1.47 6.10
N GLN A 77 28.06 1.88 7.23
CA GLN A 77 28.81 2.44 8.36
C GLN A 77 29.12 1.41 9.46
N SER A 78 28.44 0.26 9.46
CA SER A 78 28.54 -0.80 10.47
C SER A 78 29.98 -1.27 10.69
N ALA A 79 30.81 -1.33 9.64
CA ALA A 79 32.21 -1.74 9.75
C ALA A 79 33.06 -0.79 10.61
N THR A 80 32.67 0.50 10.67
CA THR A 80 33.39 1.54 11.43
C THR A 80 32.76 1.87 12.78
N MET A 81 31.58 1.32 13.07
CA MET A 81 30.83 1.59 14.30
C MET A 81 31.33 0.76 15.49
N LYS A 82 31.29 1.36 16.69
CA LYS A 82 31.48 0.61 17.94
C LYS A 82 30.27 -0.27 18.23
N GLU A 83 30.47 -1.35 18.96
CA GLU A 83 29.41 -2.32 19.29
C GLU A 83 28.18 -1.69 19.96
N SER A 84 28.38 -0.70 20.84
CA SER A 84 27.28 0.04 21.47
C SER A 84 26.45 0.84 20.46
N GLN A 85 27.10 1.44 19.47
CA GLN A 85 26.43 2.22 18.42
C GLN A 85 25.67 1.30 17.45
N LYS A 86 26.23 0.12 17.14
CA LYS A 86 25.53 -0.89 16.33
C LYS A 86 24.23 -1.31 17.00
N LYS A 87 24.30 -1.67 18.28
CA LYS A 87 23.13 -2.08 19.06
C LYS A 87 22.05 -1.00 19.11
N GLU A 88 22.42 0.26 19.30
CA GLU A 88 21.48 1.38 19.27
C GLU A 88 20.82 1.53 17.89
N MET A 89 21.59 1.43 16.81
CA MET A 89 21.07 1.53 15.45
C MET A 89 20.17 0.35 15.09
N GLU A 90 20.52 -0.87 15.50
CA GLU A 90 19.68 -2.05 15.31
C GLU A 90 18.33 -1.92 16.05
N GLN A 91 18.34 -1.41 17.28
CA GLN A 91 17.11 -1.12 18.03
C GLN A 91 16.25 -0.08 17.31
N LYS A 92 16.86 0.99 16.78
CA LYS A 92 16.16 2.00 15.97
C LYS A 92 15.55 1.41 14.71
N LEU A 93 16.28 0.57 13.98
CA LEU A 93 15.80 -0.11 12.78
C LEU A 93 14.63 -1.06 13.11
N VAL A 94 14.72 -1.83 14.20
CA VAL A 94 13.63 -2.70 14.66
C VAL A 94 12.38 -1.88 15.00
N ALA A 95 12.54 -0.76 15.72
CA ALA A 95 11.44 0.13 16.05
C ALA A 95 10.82 0.77 14.80
N GLN A 96 11.62 1.20 13.83
CA GLN A 96 11.13 1.73 12.55
C GLN A 96 10.34 0.68 11.75
N ARG A 97 10.84 -0.55 11.67
CA ARG A 97 10.10 -1.64 11.03
C ARG A 97 8.75 -1.88 11.71
N GLN A 98 8.73 -1.95 13.04
CA GLN A 98 7.48 -2.11 13.80
C GLN A 98 6.51 -0.96 13.54
N MET A 99 6.98 0.29 13.47
CA MET A 99 6.13 1.43 13.14
C MET A 99 5.52 1.33 11.73
N VAL A 100 6.29 0.87 10.73
CA VAL A 100 5.79 0.63 9.37
C VAL A 100 4.71 -0.45 9.36
N GLU A 101 4.96 -1.59 10.00
CA GLU A 101 4.02 -2.71 10.11
C GLU A 101 2.74 -2.32 10.87
N GLU A 102 2.88 -1.56 11.96
CA GLU A 102 1.78 -1.03 12.75
C GLU A 102 0.93 -0.04 11.95
N PHE A 103 1.58 0.84 11.19
CA PHE A 103 0.88 1.78 10.32
C PHE A 103 0.10 1.03 9.23
N GLN A 104 0.75 0.08 8.55
CA GLN A 104 0.09 -0.72 7.52
C GLN A 104 -1.11 -1.48 8.10
N ARG A 105 -0.95 -2.12 9.27
CA ARG A 105 -2.02 -2.86 9.93
C ARG A 105 -3.16 -1.94 10.38
N SER A 106 -2.86 -0.86 11.09
CA SER A 106 -3.89 0.05 11.61
C SER A 106 -4.72 0.71 10.50
N LYS A 107 -4.10 1.05 9.36
CA LYS A 107 -4.81 1.67 8.24
C LYS A 107 -5.48 0.66 7.33
N PHE A 108 -4.79 -0.41 6.94
CA PHE A 108 -5.20 -1.31 5.86
C PHE A 108 -5.62 -2.72 6.32
N ALA A 109 -5.70 -3.02 7.62
CA ALA A 109 -6.19 -4.32 8.07
C ALA A 109 -7.58 -4.62 7.50
N GLN A 110 -7.74 -5.84 6.98
CA GLN A 110 -9.04 -6.26 6.46
C GLN A 110 -10.04 -6.38 7.61
N GLY A 111 -11.22 -5.75 7.46
CA GLY A 111 -12.32 -5.80 8.43
C GLY A 111 -12.16 -4.91 9.68
N THR A 112 -10.96 -4.49 10.06
CA THR A 112 -10.72 -3.63 11.25
C THR A 112 -9.91 -2.38 10.96
N GLY A 113 -9.27 -2.30 9.80
CA GLY A 113 -8.45 -1.15 9.41
C GLY A 113 -9.29 0.10 9.21
N GLU A 114 -8.66 1.25 9.41
CA GLU A 114 -9.32 2.55 9.28
C GLU A 114 -9.89 2.77 7.86
N VAL A 115 -9.30 2.18 6.82
CA VAL A 115 -9.86 2.19 5.44
C VAL A 115 -11.24 1.54 5.41
N TYR A 116 -11.39 0.39 6.07
CA TYR A 116 -12.65 -0.34 6.11
C TYR A 116 -13.72 0.45 6.86
N GLN A 117 -13.37 1.04 8.01
CA GLN A 117 -14.28 1.90 8.78
C GLN A 117 -14.74 3.12 7.97
N LYS A 118 -13.80 3.77 7.25
CA LYS A 118 -14.12 4.91 6.38
C LYS A 118 -15.02 4.51 5.22
N GLN A 119 -14.79 3.35 4.63
CA GLN A 119 -15.66 2.81 3.58
C GLN A 119 -17.10 2.59 4.10
N GLU A 120 -17.28 2.00 5.28
CA GLU A 120 -18.61 1.84 5.88
C GLU A 120 -19.28 3.19 6.19
N GLU A 121 -18.52 4.14 6.73
CA GLU A 121 -18.99 5.50 7.04
C GLU A 121 -19.49 6.22 5.79
N PHE A 122 -18.73 6.15 4.69
CA PHE A 122 -19.09 6.81 3.43
C PHE A 122 -20.21 6.10 2.67
N LEU A 123 -20.36 4.78 2.82
CA LEU A 123 -21.45 4.03 2.18
C LEU A 123 -22.77 4.08 2.97
N LYS A 124 -22.74 4.42 4.27
CA LYS A 124 -23.93 4.58 5.11
C LYS A 124 -25.00 5.52 4.51
N PRO A 125 -24.69 6.76 4.08
CA PRO A 125 -25.69 7.65 3.50
C PRO A 125 -26.26 7.14 2.16
N VAL A 126 -25.47 6.37 1.40
CA VAL A 126 -25.93 5.72 0.16
C VAL A 126 -26.95 4.63 0.49
N LYS A 127 -26.67 3.78 1.49
CA LYS A 127 -27.58 2.73 1.97
C LYS A 127 -28.91 3.32 2.47
N ASP A 128 -28.86 4.39 3.25
CA ASP A 128 -30.06 5.03 3.81
C ASP A 128 -30.99 5.64 2.73
N LYS A 129 -30.43 6.12 1.61
CA LYS A 129 -31.21 6.62 0.47
C LYS A 129 -31.85 5.50 -0.35
N VAL A 130 -31.12 4.41 -0.58
CA VAL A 130 -31.62 3.24 -1.32
C VAL A 130 -32.75 2.54 -0.55
N LEU A 131 -32.67 2.48 0.78
CA LEU A 131 -33.70 1.87 1.63
C LEU A 131 -34.98 2.71 1.80
N LYS A 132 -34.94 4.02 1.50
CA LYS A 132 -36.08 4.93 1.59
C LYS A 132 -36.82 5.14 0.26
N THR A 133 -36.37 4.49 -0.81
CA THR A 133 -37.04 4.47 -2.12
C THR A 133 -37.72 3.12 -2.31
#